data_AF-A0A3D4VYL0-F1
#
_entry.id   AF-A0A3D4VYL0-F1
#
_cell.length_a   1.000
_cell.length_b   1.000
_cell.length_c   1.000
_cell.angle_alpha   90.00
_cell.angle_beta   90.00
_cell.angle_gamma   90.00
#
_symmetry.space_group_name_H-M   'P 1'
#
loop_
_entity.id
_entity.type
_entity.pdbx_description
1 polymer ?
#
loop_
_entity_poly.entity_id
_entity_poly.type
_entity_poly.pdbx_seq_one_letter_code
_entity_poly.pdbx_strand_id
1 'polypeptide(L)' 'MESFRNDGCLSDEGLHALIAGQLDELGRLEAAEHLAYCDKCTDRYTALLTADALSDPPRSVRRTVMGTIWVRLMQ' A
#
# COMPACT_ATOMS: atom_id res chain seq x y z
N MET A 1 -9.20 -1.78 18.49
CA MET A 1 -10.46 -1.18 17.98
C MET A 1 -10.35 0.34 17.83
N GLU A 2 -9.17 0.88 17.52
CA GLU A 2 -8.99 2.33 17.23
C GLU A 2 -8.74 2.59 15.73
N SER A 3 -8.39 1.55 14.96
CA SER A 3 -8.12 1.62 13.52
C SER A 3 -9.36 1.48 12.65
N PHE A 4 -10.51 1.11 13.21
CA PHE A 4 -11.76 0.87 12.50
C PHE A 4 -12.88 1.74 13.07
N ARG A 5 -13.71 2.29 12.17
CA ARG A 5 -14.92 3.02 12.52
C ARG A 5 -16.08 2.06 12.77
N ASN A 6 -17.18 2.60 13.28
CA ASN A 6 -18.41 1.85 13.52
C ASN A 6 -19.03 1.22 12.25
N ASP A 7 -18.69 1.72 11.05
CA ASP A 7 -19.10 1.13 9.77
C ASP A 7 -18.21 -0.04 9.33
N GLY A 8 -17.29 -0.50 10.20
CA GLY A 8 -16.38 -1.60 9.92
C GLY A 8 -15.25 -1.27 8.95
N CYS A 9 -15.18 -0.02 8.46
CA CYS A 9 -14.11 0.45 7.58
C CYS A 9 -12.94 1.01 8.40
N LEU A 10 -11.73 1.02 7.82
CA LEU A 10 -10.58 1.70 8.41
C LEU A 10 -10.87 3.19 8.66
N SER A 11 -10.49 3.70 9.83
CA SER A 11 -10.48 5.12 10.14
C SER A 11 -9.42 5.86 9.31
N ASP A 12 -9.49 7.18 9.26
CA ASP A 12 -8.46 7.96 8.57
C ASP A 12 -7.12 7.82 9.31
N GLU A 13 -7.16 7.80 10.64
CA GLU A 13 -6.00 7.54 11.50
C GLU A 13 -5.42 6.15 11.24
N GLY A 14 -6.28 5.14 11.07
CA GLY A 14 -5.86 3.78 10.74
C GLY A 14 -5.17 3.68 9.36
N LEU A 15 -5.71 4.38 8.36
CA LEU A 15 -5.08 4.47 7.03
C LEU A 15 -3.73 5.20 7.07
N HIS A 16 -3.64 6.31 7.82
CA HIS A 16 -2.37 7.03 7.97
C HIS A 16 -1.34 6.24 8.77
N ALA A 17 -1.73 5.52 9.81
CA ALA A 17 -0.85 4.64 10.57
C ALA A 17 -0.31 3.49 9.70
N LEU A 18 -1.14 2.94 8.81
CA LEU A 18 -0.72 1.93 7.83
C LEU A 18 0.34 2.51 6.87
N ILE A 19 0.08 3.66 6.26
CA ILE A 19 1.02 4.31 5.32
C ILE A 19 2.34 4.68 6.01
N ALA A 20 2.27 5.18 7.25
CA ALA A 20 3.44 5.56 8.02
C ALA A 20 4.20 4.35 8.62
N GLY A 21 3.75 3.12 8.37
CA GLY A 21 4.37 1.90 8.90
C GLY A 21 4.34 1.78 10.42
N GLN A 22 3.34 2.39 11.07
CA GLN A 22 3.23 2.46 12.54
C GLN A 22 2.38 1.34 13.16
N LEU A 23 1.75 0.50 12.33
CA LEU A 23 1.05 -0.68 12.82
C LEU A 23 2.04 -1.78 13.22
N ASP A 24 1.75 -2.47 14.32
CA ASP A 24 2.43 -3.69 14.69
C ASP A 24 2.10 -4.84 13.72
N GLU A 25 2.70 -6.02 13.94
CA GLU A 25 2.51 -7.15 13.01
C GLU A 25 1.05 -7.56 12.88
N LEU A 26 0.32 -7.66 13.99
CA LEU A 26 -1.09 -8.04 13.97
C LEU A 26 -1.94 -6.98 13.25
N GLY A 27 -1.73 -5.70 13.58
CA GLY A 27 -2.45 -4.61 12.93
C GLY A 27 -2.18 -4.52 11.43
N ARG A 28 -0.95 -4.83 10.98
CA ARG A 28 -0.64 -4.93 9.55
C ARG A 28 -1.37 -6.09 8.87
N LEU A 29 -1.43 -7.25 9.52
CA LEU A 29 -2.15 -8.42 8.99
C LEU A 29 -3.66 -8.15 8.89
N GLU A 30 -4.27 -7.59 9.93
CA GLU A 30 -5.69 -7.24 9.94
C GLU A 30 -6.03 -6.19 8.88
N ALA A 31 -5.19 -5.15 8.74
CA ALA A 31 -5.37 -4.14 7.70
C ALA A 31 -5.22 -4.73 6.29
N ALA A 32 -4.24 -5.62 6.08
CA ALA A 32 -4.04 -6.29 4.79
C ALA A 32 -5.23 -7.19 4.43
N GLU A 33 -5.73 -7.98 5.39
CA GLU A 33 -6.93 -8.80 5.21
C GLU A 33 -8.13 -7.90 4.87
N HIS A 34 -8.33 -6.81 5.62
CA HIS A 34 -9.44 -5.91 5.35
C HIS A 34 -9.39 -5.29 3.95
N LEU A 35 -8.22 -4.82 3.50
CA LEU A 35 -8.04 -4.26 2.15
C LEU A 35 -8.24 -5.31 1.05
N ALA A 36 -8.03 -6.59 1.33
CA ALA A 36 -8.33 -7.66 0.38
C ALA A 36 -9.84 -7.84 0.14
N TYR A 37 -10.70 -7.42 1.08
CA TYR A 37 -12.14 -7.69 1.05
C TYR A 37 -13.04 -6.44 1.09
N CYS A 38 -12.47 -5.24 1.25
CA CYS A 38 -13.24 -3.99 1.33
C CYS A 38 -12.80 -2.97 0.27
N ASP A 39 -13.46 -2.99 -0.89
CA ASP A 39 -13.19 -2.08 -2.01
C ASP A 39 -13.18 -0.60 -1.59
N LYS A 40 -14.13 -0.18 -0.73
CA LYS A 40 -14.22 1.19 -0.22
C LYS A 40 -12.95 1.62 0.53
N CYS A 41 -12.32 0.73 1.29
CA CYS A 41 -11.08 1.03 1.99
C CYS A 41 -9.87 0.96 1.05
N THR A 42 -9.89 0.06 0.07
CA THR A 42 -8.87 -0.03 -0.98
C THR A 42 -8.81 1.23 -1.83
N ASP A 43 -9.96 1.79 -2.21
CA ASP A 43 -10.03 3.06 -2.94
C ASP A 43 -9.45 4.21 -2.12
N ARG A 44 -9.85 4.32 -0.84
CA ARG A 44 -9.34 5.36 0.08
C ARG A 44 -7.83 5.24 0.30
N TYR A 45 -7.34 4.02 0.51
CA TYR A 45 -5.91 3.75 0.67
C TYR A 45 -5.12 4.11 -0.59
N THR A 46 -5.61 3.71 -1.77
CA THR A 46 -4.95 4.01 -3.06
C THR A 46 -4.94 5.50 -3.36
N ALA A 47 -6.01 6.23 -3.02
CA ALA A 47 -6.06 7.68 -3.15
C ALA A 47 -4.97 8.38 -2.32
N LEU A 48 -4.63 7.86 -1.14
CA LEU A 48 -3.56 8.40 -0.30
C LEU A 48 -2.16 8.12 -0.87
N LEU A 49 -1.96 6.98 -1.54
CA LEU A 49 -0.67 6.62 -2.16
C LEU A 49 -0.41 7.36 -3.47
N THR A 50 -1.47 7.63 -4.25
CA THR A 50 -1.36 8.25 -5.57
C THR A 50 -1.08 9.76 -5.51
N ALA A 51 -1.16 10.37 -4.32
CA ALA A 51 -0.83 11.77 -4.12
C ALA A 51 0.68 12.07 -4.09
N ASP A 52 1.54 11.05 -3.99
CA ASP A 52 2.99 11.23 -3.95
C ASP A 52 3.62 11.30 -5.35
N ALA A 53 4.40 12.35 -5.58
CA ALA A 53 5.23 12.45 -6.77
C ALA A 53 6.35 11.40 -6.70
N LEU A 54 6.45 10.55 -7.72
CA LEU A 54 7.59 9.64 -7.85
C LEU A 54 8.88 10.47 -7.90
N SER A 55 9.79 10.21 -6.97
CA SER A 55 11.11 10.84 -6.98
C SER A 55 11.96 10.26 -8.10
N ASP A 56 12.70 11.11 -8.80
CA ASP A 56 13.69 10.65 -9.78
C ASP A 56 14.83 9.91 -9.06
N PRO A 57 15.19 8.69 -9.49
CA PRO A 57 16.29 7.98 -8.89
C PRO A 57 17.62 8.68 -9.22
N PRO A 58 18.59 8.71 -8.30
CA PRO A 58 19.89 9.37 -8.53
C PRO A 58 20.69 8.74 -9.68
N ARG A 59 20.35 7.52 -10.09
CA ARG A 59 20.86 6.85 -11.29
C ARG A 59 19.74 6.07 -11.96
N SER A 60 19.75 6.03 -13.29
CA SER A 60 18.77 5.23 -14.04
C SER A 60 18.92 3.74 -13.75
N VAL A 61 17.86 3.14 -13.20
CA VAL A 61 17.76 1.69 -12.95
C VAL A 61 17.02 0.94 -14.07
N ARG A 62 16.56 1.67 -15.11
CA ARG A 62 15.68 1.15 -16.16
C ARG A 62 16.24 -0.09 -16.85
N ARG A 63 17.54 -0.09 -17.21
CA ARG A 63 18.17 -1.23 -17.89
C ARG A 63 18.11 -2.50 -17.05
N THR A 64 18.48 -2.39 -15.77
CA THR A 64 18.49 -3.52 -14.84
C THR A 64 17.08 -4.05 -14.60
N VAL A 65 16.14 -3.16 -14.27
CA VAL A 65 14.75 -3.53 -13.99
C VAL A 65 14.09 -4.20 -15.20
N MET A 66 14.17 -3.56 -16.38
CA MET A 66 13.56 -4.11 -17.59
C MET A 66 14.22 -5.42 -18.04
N GLY A 67 15.53 -5.56 -17.85
CA GLY A 67 16.25 -6.81 -18.12
C GLY A 67 15.74 -7.95 -17.25
N THR A 68 15.56 -7.74 -15.95
CA THR A 68 15.02 -8.75 -15.03
C THR A 68 13.58 -9.13 -15.37
N ILE A 69 12.73 -8.14 -15.71
CA ILE A 69 11.34 -8.40 -16.14
C ILE A 69 11.33 -9.27 -17.40
N TRP A 70 12.16 -8.93 -18.39
CA TRP A 70 12.22 -9.66 -19.66
C TRP A 70 12.61 -11.13 -19.46
N VAL A 71 13.65 -11.41 -18.67
CA VAL A 71 14.06 -12.78 -18.35
C VAL A 71 12.94 -13.58 -17.68
N ARG A 72 12.14 -12.95 -16.80
CA ARG A 72 11.01 -13.62 -16.13
C ARG A 72 9.84 -13.89 -17.08
N LEU A 73 9.57 -13.00 -18.02
CA LEU A 73 8.47 -13.16 -18.99
C LEU A 73 8.76 -14.17 -20.10
N MET A 74 10.04 -14.50 -20.34
CA MET A 74 10.46 -15.46 -21.36
C MET A 74 10.72 -16.88 -20.83
N GLN A 75 10.53 -17.12 -19.52
CA GLN A 75 10.55 -18.45 -18.91
C GLN A 75 9.14 -19.02 -18.87
#